data_AF-A0A377ZC09-F1
#
_entry.id   AF-A0A377ZC09-F1
#
_cell.length_a   1.000
_cell.length_b   1.000
_cell.length_c   1.000
_cell.angle_alpha   90.00
_cell.angle_beta   90.00
_cell.angle_gamma   90.00
#
_symmetry.space_group_name_H-M   'P 1'
#
loop_
_entity.id
_entity.type
_entity.pdbx_description
1 polymer ?
#
loop_
_entity_poly.entity_id
_entity_poly.type
_entity_poly.pdbx_seq_one_letter_code
_entity_poly.pdbx_strand_id
1 'polypeptide(L)'
;MNYCSVDVPYTRITEHKYFSPWEQHDGSVCYKEYSRACEENDIPYYPIRQMGEMALLEKYLSLAENETNITFVGRLGTYRYLDMDVTIAEALKTAEVYLNSLTENQPMPVFTVSVR
;
A
#
# COMPACT_ATOMS: atom_id res chain seq x y z
N MET A 1 -12.87 17.42 5.09
CA MET A 1 -12.43 18.63 5.81
C MET A 1 -11.36 18.27 6.82
N ASN A 2 -10.16 18.85 6.71
CA ASN A 2 -9.06 18.58 7.65
C ASN A 2 -9.18 19.46 8.90
N TYR A 3 -8.75 18.93 10.05
CA TYR A 3 -8.69 19.64 11.32
C TYR A 3 -7.25 19.66 11.81
N CYS A 4 -6.60 20.82 11.72
CA CYS A 4 -5.16 20.93 11.91
C CYS A 4 -4.73 21.12 13.37
N SER A 5 -5.66 21.35 14.30
CA SER A 5 -5.34 21.53 15.72
C SER A 5 -5.16 20.18 16.42
N VAL A 6 -4.13 20.07 17.26
CA VAL A 6 -3.89 18.88 18.11
C VAL A 6 -4.98 18.67 19.15
N ASP A 7 -5.72 19.72 19.52
CA ASP A 7 -6.84 19.64 20.46
C ASP A 7 -8.08 18.99 19.83
N VAL A 8 -8.09 18.80 18.51
CA VAL A 8 -9.15 18.07 17.80
C VAL A 8 -8.72 16.61 17.64
N PRO A 9 -9.46 15.63 18.19
CA PRO A 9 -8.97 14.25 18.30
C PRO A 9 -8.97 13.46 16.99
N TYR A 10 -9.63 13.95 15.93
CA TYR A 10 -9.67 13.33 14.60
C TYR A 10 -8.94 14.22 13.59
N THR A 11 -8.30 13.59 12.59
CA THR A 11 -7.50 14.30 11.59
C THR A 11 -8.38 15.02 10.56
N ARG A 12 -9.53 14.42 10.22
CA ARG A 12 -10.50 14.98 9.27
C ARG A 12 -11.89 14.38 9.44
N ILE A 13 -12.86 15.04 8.83
CA ILE A 13 -14.19 14.50 8.55
C ILE A 13 -14.38 14.37 7.05
N THR A 14 -14.80 13.20 6.59
CA THR A 14 -15.15 12.93 5.19
C THR A 14 -16.66 12.72 5.07
N GLU A 15 -17.29 13.39 4.09
CA GLU A 15 -18.71 13.26 3.79
C GLU A 15 -18.84 12.62 2.40
N HIS A 16 -19.22 11.34 2.37
CA HIS A 16 -18.95 10.49 1.20
C HIS A 16 -19.81 10.80 -0.02
N LYS A 17 -20.99 11.41 0.14
CA LYS A 17 -21.84 11.79 -0.99
C LYS A 17 -21.12 12.75 -1.96
N TYR A 18 -20.18 13.56 -1.45
CA TYR A 18 -19.40 14.49 -2.27
C TYR A 18 -18.36 13.79 -3.17
N PHE A 19 -18.08 12.50 -2.98
CA PHE A 19 -17.27 11.73 -3.92
C PHE A 19 -18.05 11.30 -5.18
N SER A 20 -19.38 11.29 -5.10
CA SER A 20 -20.28 10.98 -6.21
C SER A 20 -21.23 12.17 -6.51
N PRO A 21 -20.70 13.35 -6.88
CA PRO A 21 -21.49 14.58 -7.01
C PRO A 21 -22.59 14.53 -8.08
N TRP A 22 -22.58 13.50 -8.94
CA TRP A 22 -23.63 13.26 -9.93
C TRP A 22 -24.92 12.66 -9.33
N GLU A 23 -24.88 12.17 -8.08
CA GLU A 23 -26.06 11.66 -7.36
C GLU A 23 -26.66 12.72 -6.42
N GLN A 24 -27.92 12.52 -6.03
CA GLN A 24 -28.59 13.36 -5.04
C GLN A 24 -29.06 12.48 -3.87
N HIS A 25 -28.68 12.86 -2.66
CA HIS A 25 -29.01 12.15 -1.42
C HIS A 25 -29.44 13.16 -0.35
N ASP A 26 -30.64 12.98 0.21
CA ASP A 26 -31.13 13.81 1.33
C ASP A 26 -30.38 13.49 2.63
N GLY A 27 -30.11 12.20 2.87
CA GLY A 27 -29.26 11.72 3.96
C GLY A 27 -27.78 11.78 3.64
N SER A 28 -26.94 11.74 4.67
CA SER A 28 -25.49 11.75 4.50
C SER A 28 -24.77 10.86 5.50
N VAL A 29 -23.73 10.17 5.03
CA VAL A 29 -22.83 9.36 5.85
C VAL A 29 -21.49 10.08 5.95
N CYS A 30 -21.09 10.37 7.18
CA CYS A 30 -19.84 11.07 7.49
C CYS A 30 -18.96 10.22 8.41
N TYR A 31 -17.65 10.20 8.15
CA TYR A 31 -16.66 9.52 8.99
C TYR A 31 -15.74 10.54 9.64
N LYS A 32 -15.49 10.36 10.95
CA LYS A 32 -14.35 10.97 11.64
C LYS A 32 -13.19 9.99 11.56
N GLU A 33 -12.05 10.45 11.08
CA GLU A 33 -10.86 9.61 10.92
C GLU A 33 -9.85 9.86 12.03
N TYR A 34 -9.37 8.79 12.65
CA TYR A 34 -8.45 8.83 13.78
C TYR A 34 -7.15 8.13 13.39
N SER A 35 -6.01 8.76 13.65
CA SER A 35 -4.69 8.14 13.47
C SER A 35 -4.19 7.58 14.79
N ARG A 36 -3.60 6.39 14.75
CA ARG A 36 -2.95 5.73 15.88
C ARG A 36 -1.94 4.71 15.38
N ALA A 37 -1.12 4.17 16.30
CA ALA A 37 -0.27 3.03 16.02
C ALA A 37 -1.10 1.81 15.61
N CYS A 38 -0.59 1.04 14.64
CA CYS A 38 -1.17 -0.21 14.18
C CYS A 38 -0.75 -1.34 15.14
N GLU A 39 -1.70 -2.05 15.70
CA GLU A 39 -1.51 -3.24 16.51
C GLU A 39 -1.76 -4.50 15.66
N GLU A 40 -1.55 -5.69 16.26
CA GLU A 40 -1.60 -6.98 15.57
C GLU A 40 -2.93 -7.25 14.86
N ASN A 41 -4.05 -6.85 15.47
CA ASN A 41 -5.40 -7.11 14.95
C ASN A 41 -5.96 -5.96 14.11
N ASP A 42 -5.14 -4.96 13.81
CA ASP A 42 -5.56 -3.79 13.05
C ASP A 42 -5.29 -3.92 11.56
N ILE A 43 -6.01 -3.11 10.78
CA ILE A 43 -5.74 -2.96 9.36
C ILE A 43 -4.53 -2.01 9.20
N PRO A 44 -3.40 -2.47 8.60
CA PRO A 44 -2.30 -1.57 8.33
C PRO A 44 -2.65 -0.65 7.16
N TYR A 45 -2.63 0.67 7.36
CA TYR A 45 -2.93 1.69 6.34
C TYR A 45 -1.67 2.36 5.76
N TYR A 46 -0.81 2.96 6.60
CA TYR A 46 0.38 3.71 6.16
C TYR A 46 1.66 3.10 6.75
N PRO A 47 2.67 2.76 5.91
CA PRO A 47 3.95 2.26 6.42
C PRO A 47 4.76 3.41 7.04
N ILE A 48 5.35 3.17 8.23
CA ILE A 48 6.02 4.22 9.02
C ILE A 48 7.44 4.52 8.49
N ARG A 49 8.13 3.51 7.93
CA ARG A 49 9.47 3.59 7.32
C ARG A 49 10.50 4.44 8.11
N GLN A 50 10.59 4.28 9.43
CA GLN A 50 11.71 4.85 10.20
C GLN A 50 12.91 3.88 10.21
N MET A 51 14.05 4.34 10.73
CA MET A 51 15.31 3.57 10.70
C MET A 51 15.20 2.20 11.38
N GLY A 52 14.36 2.03 12.40
CA GLY A 52 14.16 0.74 13.09
C GLY A 52 13.40 -0.27 12.23
N GLU A 53 12.41 0.18 11.46
CA GLU A 53 11.56 -0.63 10.59
C GLU A 53 12.32 -1.08 9.34
N MET A 54 13.29 -0.30 8.85
CA MET A 54 14.14 -0.71 7.74
C MET A 54 15.00 -1.93 8.09
N ALA A 55 15.44 -2.07 9.34
CA ALA A 55 16.17 -3.26 9.79
C ALA A 55 15.30 -4.52 9.82
N LEU A 56 14.01 -4.38 10.15
CA LEU A 56 13.06 -5.49 10.09
C LEU A 56 12.70 -5.84 8.65
N LEU A 57 12.47 -4.82 7.81
CA LEU A 57 12.23 -5.01 6.37
C LEU A 57 13.40 -5.78 5.74
N GLU A 58 14.65 -5.38 6.02
CA GLU A 58 15.83 -6.01 5.44
C GLU A 58 15.94 -7.51 5.78
N LYS A 59 15.51 -7.92 6.97
CA LYS A 59 15.42 -9.34 7.35
C LYS A 59 14.42 -10.09 6.47
N TYR A 60 13.22 -9.54 6.26
CA TYR A 60 12.22 -10.16 5.41
C TYR A 60 12.61 -10.15 3.93
N LEU A 61 13.27 -9.08 3.45
CA LEU A 61 13.83 -9.05 2.10
C LEU A 61 14.87 -10.17 1.93
N SER A 62 15.77 -10.34 2.90
CA SER A 62 16.77 -11.42 2.86
C SER A 62 16.14 -12.82 2.81
N LEU A 63 14.97 -13.02 3.43
CA LEU A 63 14.22 -14.27 3.33
C LEU A 63 13.56 -14.41 1.95
N ALA A 64 12.90 -13.36 1.46
CA ALA A 64 12.22 -13.35 0.18
C ALA A 64 13.17 -13.65 -1.00
N GLU A 65 14.41 -13.16 -0.96
CA GLU A 65 15.43 -13.45 -1.99
C GLU A 65 15.82 -14.94 -2.11
N ASN A 66 15.47 -15.78 -1.12
CA ASN A 66 15.71 -17.22 -1.18
C ASN A 66 14.51 -18.00 -1.74
N GLU A 67 13.38 -17.35 -2.00
CA GLU A 67 12.18 -18.02 -2.49
C GLU A 67 12.22 -18.24 -4.00
N THR A 68 11.46 -19.25 -4.45
CA THR A 68 11.30 -19.54 -5.88
C THR A 68 9.82 -19.58 -6.25
N ASN A 69 9.50 -19.16 -7.47
CA ASN A 69 8.14 -19.21 -8.03
C ASN A 69 7.10 -18.37 -7.24
N ILE A 70 7.54 -17.31 -6.56
CA ILE A 70 6.71 -16.31 -5.89
C ILE A 70 7.25 -14.91 -6.20
N THR A 71 6.36 -13.94 -6.38
CA THR A 71 6.71 -12.52 -6.54
C THR A 71 5.85 -11.69 -5.59
N PHE A 72 6.48 -10.86 -4.77
CA PHE A 72 5.80 -9.97 -3.82
C PHE A 72 5.55 -8.60 -4.46
N VAL A 73 4.31 -8.11 -4.39
CA VAL A 73 3.87 -6.88 -5.07
C VAL A 73 3.00 -5.99 -4.19
N GLY A 74 2.81 -4.74 -4.64
CA GLY A 74 1.87 -3.80 -4.04
C GLY A 74 2.26 -3.32 -2.64
N ARG A 75 1.37 -2.55 -2.01
CA ARG A 75 1.66 -1.84 -0.76
C ARG A 75 2.11 -2.74 0.40
N LEU A 76 1.46 -3.90 0.56
CA LEU A 76 1.73 -4.83 1.65
C LEU A 76 2.92 -5.74 1.35
N GLY A 77 3.00 -6.28 0.13
CA GLY A 77 4.10 -7.17 -0.27
C GLY A 77 5.46 -6.46 -0.39
N THR A 78 5.46 -5.14 -0.57
CA THR A 78 6.70 -4.34 -0.73
C THR A 78 6.91 -3.27 0.35
N TYR A 79 6.05 -3.21 1.37
CA TYR A 79 6.11 -2.23 2.46
C TYR A 79 6.30 -0.77 1.99
N ARG A 80 5.50 -0.37 1.01
CA ARG A 80 5.50 0.98 0.42
C ARG A 80 4.10 1.59 0.44
N TYR A 81 4.05 2.91 0.55
CA TYR A 81 2.83 3.65 0.23
C TYR A 81 2.78 3.81 -1.28
N LEU A 82 1.68 3.36 -1.90
CA LEU A 82 1.46 3.41 -3.34
C LEU A 82 0.05 3.94 -3.58
N ASP A 83 -0.07 4.96 -4.42
CA ASP A 83 -1.36 5.38 -4.96
C ASP A 83 -1.87 4.36 -5.99
N MET A 84 -3.13 4.49 -6.39
CA MET A 84 -3.81 3.51 -7.25
C MET A 84 -3.16 3.37 -8.62
N ASP A 85 -2.76 4.48 -9.24
CA ASP A 85 -2.12 4.53 -10.55
C ASP A 85 -0.74 3.87 -10.55
N VAL A 86 0.07 4.16 -9.53
CA VAL A 86 1.38 3.51 -9.33
C VAL A 86 1.20 2.01 -9.13
N THR A 87 0.21 1.60 -8.32
CA THR A 87 -0.11 0.18 -8.11
C THR A 87 -0.49 -0.52 -9.41
N ILE A 88 -1.33 0.11 -10.24
CA ILE A 88 -1.74 -0.44 -11.55
C ILE A 88 -0.53 -0.55 -12.48
N ALA A 89 0.30 0.49 -12.56
CA ALA A 89 1.49 0.51 -13.42
C ALA A 89 2.48 -0.60 -13.02
N GLU A 90 2.76 -0.77 -11.72
CA GLU A 90 3.64 -1.84 -11.22
C GLU A 90 3.06 -3.23 -11.47
N ALA A 91 1.74 -3.40 -11.37
CA ALA A 91 1.07 -4.68 -11.67
C ALA A 91 1.18 -5.04 -13.16
N LEU A 92 0.92 -4.08 -14.05
CA LEU A 92 1.10 -4.27 -15.50
C LEU A 92 2.55 -4.61 -15.84
N LYS A 93 3.51 -3.91 -15.23
CA LYS A 93 4.94 -4.20 -15.42
C LYS A 93 5.31 -5.60 -14.92
N THR A 94 4.77 -6.01 -13.78
CA THR A 94 5.03 -7.33 -13.21
C THR A 94 4.53 -8.44 -14.13
N ALA A 95 3.33 -8.29 -14.69
CA ALA A 95 2.80 -9.24 -15.67
C ALA A 95 3.68 -9.31 -16.92
N GLU A 96 4.15 -8.17 -17.45
CA GLU A 96 5.07 -8.12 -18.59
C GLU A 96 6.38 -8.87 -18.31
N VAL A 97 6.99 -8.65 -17.13
CA VAL A 97 8.24 -9.33 -16.73
C VAL A 97 8.05 -10.84 -16.66
N TYR A 98 6.95 -11.31 -16.09
CA TYR A 98 6.65 -12.74 -16.01
C TYR A 98 6.45 -13.38 -17.39
N LEU A 99 5.69 -12.72 -18.28
CA LEU A 99 5.49 -13.23 -19.64
C LEU A 99 6.82 -13.31 -20.40
N ASN A 100 7.68 -12.30 -20.28
CA ASN A 100 9.00 -12.32 -20.91
C ASN A 100 9.90 -13.42 -20.34
N SER A 101 9.88 -13.66 -19.02
CA SER A 101 10.69 -14.70 -18.39
C SER A 101 10.33 -16.10 -18.90
N LEU A 102 9.04 -16.34 -19.20
CA LEU A 102 8.59 -17.58 -19.84
C LEU A 102 9.16 -17.73 -21.27
N THR A 103 9.14 -16.66 -22.06
CA THR A 103 9.66 -16.71 -23.44
C THR A 103 11.18 -16.83 -23.52
N GLU A 104 11.90 -16.23 -22.56
CA GLU A 104 13.35 -16.20 -22.52
C GLU A 104 13.95 -17.37 -21.71
N ASN A 105 13.09 -18.23 -21.14
CA ASN A 105 13.46 -19.33 -20.25
C ASN A 105 14.36 -18.84 -19.10
N GLN A 106 13.99 -17.70 -18.51
CA GLN A 106 14.65 -17.09 -17.35
C GLN A 106 13.79 -17.26 -16.08
N PRO A 107 14.41 -17.36 -14.89
CA PRO A 107 13.67 -17.38 -13.65
C PRO A 107 12.98 -16.03 -13.38
N MET A 108 11.74 -16.07 -12.92
CA MET A 108 11.01 -14.87 -12.48
C MET A 108 11.61 -14.35 -11.16
N PRO A 109 11.96 -13.06 -11.05
CA PRO A 109 12.46 -12.51 -9.80
C PRO A 109 11.37 -12.39 -8.72
N VAL A 110 11.79 -12.40 -7.46
CA VAL A 110 10.90 -12.27 -6.30
C VAL A 110 10.34 -10.84 -6.12
N PHE A 111 11.02 -9.84 -6.69
CA PHE A 111 10.54 -8.46 -6.81
C PHE A 111 10.80 -7.91 -8.22
N THR A 112 9.86 -7.15 -8.75
CA THR A 112 9.97 -6.44 -10.04
C THR A 112 10.26 -4.94 -9.89
N VAL A 113 10.47 -4.49 -8.65
CA VAL A 113 10.70 -3.10 -8.24
C VAL A 113 11.79 -3.06 -7.18
N SER A 114 12.52 -1.94 -7.07
CA SER A 114 13.48 -1.76 -5.97
C SER A 114 12.73 -1.52 -4.67
N VAL A 115 13.00 -2.39 -3.69
CA VAL A 115 12.46 -2.30 -2.33
C VAL A 115 13.52 -1.98 -1.27
N ARG A 116 14.79 -2.01 -1.68
CA ARG A 116 15.95 -1.47 -0.95
C ARG A 116 16.24 -0.04 -1.36
#